data_AF-A0A4Q3DVC9-F1
#
_entry.id   AF-A0A4Q3DVC9-F1
#
_cell.length_a   1.000
_cell.length_b   1.000
_cell.length_c   1.000
_cell.angle_alpha   90.00
_cell.angle_beta   90.00
_cell.angle_gamma   90.00
#
_symmetry.space_group_name_H-M   'P 1'
#
loop_
_entity.id
_entity.type
_entity.pdbx_description
1 polymer ?
#
loop_
_entity_poly.entity_id
_entity_poly.type
_entity_poly.pdbx_seq_one_letter_code
_entity_poly.pdbx_strand_id
1 'polypeptide(L)'
;MNDESLFTGASDDGTFVPFTDILFNALLGFAVMLFIAFALIKPDDKTGNINIMAEMLITVTWPDNSPDDVDVYVRDPQDNIVWYNTLDRGFLHLDRDDRGEYLDQVMVDGEKVTFPLNQETVTVRGIVPGEYTVNVYAFLNPSGMPIPVSVKVEKLNPTVKVIYYESMKLTYVGDERTAIRFSMDADGEITDLNTMQDSLVDAVRAPKK
;
A
#
# COMPACT_ATOMS: atom_id res chain seq x y z
N MET A 1 -27.19 -69.28 53.79
CA MET A 1 -26.33 -68.52 52.87
C MET A 1 -26.88 -67.11 52.90
N ASN A 2 -26.09 -66.19 53.44
CA ASN A 2 -26.45 -64.79 53.67
C ASN A 2 -26.09 -63.99 52.42
N ASP A 3 -27.06 -63.31 51.81
CA ASP A 3 -26.81 -62.23 50.85
C ASP A 3 -26.91 -60.91 51.60
N GLU A 4 -25.76 -60.34 51.97
CA GLU A 4 -25.67 -58.93 52.36
C GLU A 4 -25.51 -58.09 51.09
N SER A 5 -26.56 -57.35 50.75
CA SER A 5 -26.55 -56.35 49.69
C SER A 5 -25.64 -55.18 50.07
N LEU A 6 -24.59 -54.97 49.28
CA LEU A 6 -23.58 -53.90 49.44
C LEU A 6 -24.05 -52.51 48.99
N PHE A 7 -25.34 -52.34 48.68
CA PHE A 7 -25.93 -51.06 48.28
C PHE A 7 -27.09 -50.69 49.21
N THR A 8 -26.80 -50.47 50.49
CA THR A 8 -27.67 -49.65 51.33
C THR A 8 -27.42 -48.19 50.97
N GLY A 9 -28.26 -47.65 50.07
CA GLY A 9 -28.28 -46.23 49.79
C GLY A 9 -28.51 -45.46 51.09
N ALA A 10 -27.54 -44.62 51.48
CA ALA A 10 -27.78 -43.59 52.47
C ALA A 10 -28.97 -42.76 51.97
N SER A 11 -30.00 -42.60 52.80
CA SER A 11 -31.10 -41.68 52.53
C SER A 11 -30.52 -40.29 52.32
N ASP A 12 -30.64 -39.76 51.12
CA ASP A 12 -30.35 -38.36 50.79
C ASP A 12 -31.20 -37.48 51.73
N ASP A 13 -30.54 -36.82 52.69
CA ASP A 13 -31.19 -36.01 53.73
C ASP A 13 -31.62 -34.62 53.22
N GLY A 14 -31.55 -34.41 51.89
CA GLY A 14 -31.99 -33.19 51.22
C GLY A 14 -31.06 -32.01 51.44
N THR A 15 -29.96 -32.16 52.18
CA THR A 15 -29.01 -31.06 52.46
C THR A 15 -28.20 -30.65 51.24
N PHE A 16 -28.00 -31.55 50.27
CA PHE A 16 -27.34 -31.24 49.00
C PHE A 16 -28.26 -30.56 47.97
N VAL A 17 -29.58 -30.67 48.12
CA VAL A 17 -30.56 -30.12 47.15
C VAL A 17 -30.40 -28.61 46.99
N PRO A 18 -30.31 -27.79 48.06
CA PRO A 18 -30.11 -26.34 47.91
C PRO A 18 -28.76 -25.97 47.29
N PHE A 19 -27.70 -26.74 47.58
CA PHE A 19 -26.38 -26.49 47.00
C PHE A 19 -26.37 -26.75 45.50
N THR A 20 -26.93 -27.89 45.08
CA THR A 20 -27.06 -28.27 43.69
C THR A 20 -27.95 -27.28 42.93
N ASP A 21 -29.06 -26.84 43.50
CA ASP A 21 -29.94 -25.83 42.90
C ASP A 21 -29.24 -24.48 42.69
N ILE A 22 -28.49 -24.01 43.68
CA ILE A 22 -27.73 -22.75 43.56
C ILE A 22 -26.61 -22.89 42.52
N LEU A 23 -25.91 -24.03 42.50
CA LEU A 23 -24.83 -24.29 41.56
C LEU A 23 -25.33 -24.32 40.11
N PHE A 24 -26.44 -25.04 39.84
CA PHE A 24 -27.02 -25.10 38.50
C PHE A 24 -27.63 -23.78 38.06
N ASN A 25 -28.29 -23.03 38.95
CA ASN A 25 -28.82 -21.71 38.62
C ASN A 25 -27.71 -20.70 38.33
N ALA A 26 -26.62 -20.73 39.08
CA ALA A 26 -25.44 -19.88 38.82
C ALA A 26 -24.78 -20.24 37.48
N LEU A 27 -24.62 -21.53 37.19
CA LEU A 27 -24.05 -22.00 35.92
C LEU A 27 -24.94 -21.63 34.73
N LEU A 28 -26.27 -21.78 34.87
CA LEU A 28 -27.23 -21.38 33.84
C LEU A 28 -27.19 -19.87 33.60
N GLY A 29 -27.13 -19.07 34.67
CA GLY A 29 -26.96 -17.62 34.57
C GLY A 29 -25.68 -17.24 33.84
N PHE A 30 -24.55 -17.89 34.16
CA PHE A 30 -23.28 -17.66 33.48
C PHE A 30 -23.34 -18.04 31.99
N ALA A 31 -23.94 -19.18 31.65
CA ALA A 31 -24.10 -19.61 30.27
C ALA A 31 -24.98 -18.64 29.46
N VAL A 32 -26.10 -18.18 30.03
CA VAL A 32 -26.98 -17.18 29.38
C VAL A 32 -26.25 -15.86 29.17
N MET A 33 -25.47 -15.40 30.15
CA MET A 33 -24.65 -14.18 30.00
C MET A 33 -23.63 -14.31 28.86
N LEU A 34 -23.02 -15.48 28.69
CA LEU A 34 -22.09 -15.76 27.59
C LEU A 34 -22.79 -15.68 26.22
N PHE A 35 -23.99 -16.27 26.10
CA PHE A 35 -24.79 -16.18 24.87
C PHE A 35 -25.21 -14.74 24.54
N ILE A 36 -25.64 -13.96 25.55
CA ILE A 36 -25.98 -12.55 25.37
C ILE A 36 -24.75 -11.75 24.95
N ALA A 37 -23.59 -12.01 25.56
CA ALA A 37 -22.34 -11.35 25.19
C ALA A 37 -22.00 -11.59 23.71
N PHE A 38 -22.05 -12.83 23.23
CA PHE A 38 -21.82 -13.14 21.81
C PHE A 38 -22.89 -12.53 20.88
N ALA A 39 -24.15 -12.51 21.29
CA ALA A 39 -25.23 -11.87 20.53
C ALA A 39 -25.09 -10.34 20.45
N LEU A 40 -24.45 -9.72 21.44
CA LEU A 40 -24.17 -8.28 21.49
C LEU A 40 -22.87 -7.89 20.77
N ILE A 41 -22.02 -8.85 20.37
CA ILE A 41 -20.91 -8.58 19.45
C ILE A 41 -21.52 -8.23 18.10
N LYS A 42 -21.66 -6.93 17.85
CA LYS A 42 -21.92 -6.43 16.49
C LYS A 42 -20.61 -6.53 15.71
N PRO A 43 -20.57 -7.15 14.52
CA PRO A 43 -19.48 -6.90 13.60
C PRO A 43 -19.48 -5.40 13.30
N ASP A 44 -18.31 -4.76 13.37
CA ASP A 44 -18.18 -3.38 12.94
C ASP A 44 -18.51 -3.30 11.45
N ASP A 45 -19.67 -2.76 11.09
CA ASP A 45 -19.96 -2.33 9.74
C ASP A 45 -19.07 -1.10 9.46
N LYS A 46 -17.83 -1.36 9.03
CA LYS A 46 -16.92 -0.34 8.48
C LYS A 46 -17.45 0.16 7.14
N THR A 47 -18.66 0.72 7.13
CA THR A 47 -19.25 1.44 6.00
C THR A 47 -18.65 2.83 5.97
N GLY A 48 -17.57 3.00 5.20
CA GLY A 48 -16.97 4.31 4.95
C GLY A 48 -15.46 4.40 5.06
N ASN A 49 -14.73 3.29 5.24
CA ASN A 49 -13.31 3.31 4.90
C ASN A 49 -13.20 2.93 3.42
N ILE A 50 -13.19 3.92 2.53
CA ILE A 50 -12.59 3.70 1.22
C ILE A 50 -11.12 3.49 1.53
N ASN A 51 -10.75 2.25 1.83
CA ASN A 51 -9.35 1.86 1.89
C ASN A 51 -8.88 2.01 0.46
N ILE A 52 -8.28 3.17 0.15
CA ILE A 52 -7.53 3.36 -1.09
C ILE A 52 -6.36 2.39 -1.01
N MET A 53 -6.61 1.14 -1.39
CA MET A 53 -5.60 0.10 -1.39
C MET A 53 -4.62 0.48 -2.48
N ALA A 54 -3.43 0.91 -2.07
CA ALA A 54 -2.29 1.00 -2.94
C ALA A 54 -1.98 -0.43 -3.41
N GLU A 55 -2.13 -0.69 -4.70
CA GLU A 55 -1.81 -1.98 -5.31
C GLU A 55 -0.37 -2.03 -5.76
N MET A 56 0.13 -0.90 -6.26
CA MET A 56 1.49 -0.75 -6.73
C MET A 56 2.10 0.56 -6.22
N LEU A 57 3.39 0.51 -5.92
CA LEU A 57 4.22 1.65 -5.60
C LEU A 57 5.36 1.76 -6.62
N ILE A 58 5.48 2.93 -7.23
CA ILE A 58 6.57 3.27 -8.15
C ILE A 58 7.42 4.31 -7.45
N THR A 59 8.70 4.01 -7.24
CA THR A 59 9.65 4.90 -6.59
C THR A 59 10.78 5.22 -7.55
N VAL A 60 11.04 6.51 -7.73
CA VAL A 60 12.16 7.03 -8.52
C VAL A 60 13.10 7.76 -7.58
N THR A 61 14.39 7.41 -7.61
CA THR A 61 15.41 8.08 -6.80
C THR A 61 16.62 8.44 -7.63
N TRP A 62 17.32 9.49 -7.24
CA TRP A 62 18.60 9.92 -7.82
C TRP A 62 19.55 10.34 -6.69
N PRO A 63 20.83 10.68 -6.95
CA PRO A 63 21.80 10.90 -5.88
C PRO A 63 21.33 11.93 -4.86
N ASP A 64 21.47 11.57 -3.60
CA ASP A 64 21.21 12.44 -2.45
C ASP A 64 22.00 13.75 -2.54
N ASN A 65 21.39 14.86 -2.15
CA ASN A 65 21.94 16.22 -2.27
C ASN A 65 22.34 16.63 -3.70
N SER A 66 21.78 15.98 -4.73
CA SER A 66 21.98 16.45 -6.10
C SER A 66 21.17 17.73 -6.35
N PRO A 67 21.75 18.76 -7.00
CA PRO A 67 21.01 19.93 -7.45
C PRO A 67 20.18 19.66 -8.71
N ASP A 68 20.24 18.44 -9.25
CA ASP A 68 19.49 18.03 -10.43
C ASP A 68 18.03 17.71 -10.08
N ASP A 69 17.13 18.01 -11.02
CA ASP A 69 15.67 17.89 -10.89
C ASP A 69 15.16 16.83 -11.87
N VAL A 70 14.58 15.76 -11.35
CA VAL A 70 14.13 14.59 -12.11
C VAL A 70 12.65 14.36 -11.86
N ASP A 71 11.86 14.47 -12.92
CA ASP A 71 10.42 14.21 -12.89
C ASP A 71 10.11 12.76 -13.28
N VAL A 72 9.08 12.19 -12.67
CA VAL A 72 8.42 10.95 -13.05
C VAL A 72 7.15 11.23 -13.84
N TYR A 73 6.96 10.47 -14.92
CA TYR A 73 5.71 10.41 -15.66
C TYR A 73 5.21 8.98 -15.61
N VAL A 74 3.98 8.79 -15.17
CA VAL A 74 3.34 7.47 -15.15
C VAL A 74 2.04 7.53 -15.93
N ARG A 75 1.87 6.60 -16.86
CA ARG A 75 0.65 6.40 -17.63
C ARG A 75 -0.03 5.09 -17.25
N ASP A 76 -1.35 5.12 -17.07
CA ASP A 76 -2.19 3.94 -16.84
C ASP A 76 -2.76 3.36 -18.16
N PRO A 77 -3.40 2.18 -18.12
CA PRO A 77 -3.99 1.56 -19.32
C PRO A 77 -5.13 2.36 -19.97
N GLN A 78 -5.63 3.41 -19.31
CA GLN A 78 -6.71 4.27 -19.78
C GLN A 78 -6.19 5.62 -20.30
N ASP A 79 -4.89 5.72 -20.57
CA ASP A 79 -4.19 6.94 -21.03
C ASP A 79 -4.27 8.11 -20.03
N ASN A 80 -4.51 7.83 -18.75
CA ASN A 80 -4.31 8.83 -17.70
C ASN A 80 -2.83 8.93 -17.39
N ILE A 81 -2.31 10.16 -17.39
CA ILE A 81 -0.91 10.45 -17.08
C ILE A 81 -0.85 11.33 -15.84
N VAL A 82 -0.02 10.93 -14.87
CA VAL A 82 0.38 11.77 -13.74
C VAL A 82 1.82 12.24 -13.90
N TRP A 83 2.06 13.47 -13.45
CA TRP A 83 3.32 14.22 -13.48
C TRP A 83 3.15 15.48 -12.59
N TYR A 84 4.18 16.30 -12.38
CA TYR A 84 4.14 17.44 -11.44
C TYR A 84 2.91 18.35 -11.59
N ASN A 85 2.39 18.55 -12.81
CA ASN A 85 1.23 19.42 -13.06
C ASN A 85 -0.13 18.67 -12.95
N THR A 86 -0.13 17.35 -12.81
CA THR A 86 -1.32 16.52 -12.64
C THR A 86 -1.01 15.41 -11.65
N LEU A 87 -1.16 15.73 -10.36
CA LEU A 87 -0.82 14.83 -9.26
C LEU A 87 -1.78 13.66 -9.11
N ASP A 88 -3.02 13.77 -9.59
CA ASP A 88 -4.03 12.72 -9.44
C ASP A 88 -4.82 12.57 -10.74
N ARG A 89 -4.85 11.36 -11.29
CA ARG A 89 -5.64 11.04 -12.47
C ARG A 89 -5.93 9.55 -12.59
N GLY A 90 -7.20 9.20 -12.78
CA GLY A 90 -7.62 7.81 -12.89
C GLY A 90 -7.33 7.05 -11.60
N PHE A 91 -6.52 6.01 -11.68
CA PHE A 91 -6.05 5.25 -10.52
C PHE A 91 -4.62 5.61 -10.11
N LEU A 92 -4.03 6.64 -10.70
CA LEU A 92 -2.67 7.07 -10.40
C LEU A 92 -2.66 8.29 -9.49
N HIS A 93 -1.69 8.32 -8.58
CA HIS A 93 -1.43 9.48 -7.73
C HIS A 93 0.08 9.68 -7.52
N LEU A 94 0.58 10.88 -7.79
CA LEU A 94 1.95 11.31 -7.46
C LEU A 94 1.96 11.76 -6.00
N ASP A 95 2.41 10.87 -5.11
CA ASP A 95 2.41 11.06 -3.66
C ASP A 95 3.51 12.03 -3.19
N ARG A 96 4.68 11.98 -3.85
CA ARG A 96 5.80 12.87 -3.61
C ARG A 96 6.34 13.38 -4.94
N ASP A 97 6.31 14.69 -5.08
CA ASP A 97 6.97 15.50 -6.11
C ASP A 97 8.12 16.24 -5.40
N ASP A 98 9.34 15.99 -5.86
CA ASP A 98 10.57 16.43 -5.21
C ASP A 98 11.40 17.28 -6.15
N ARG A 99 11.41 18.58 -5.88
CA ARG A 99 12.09 19.60 -6.68
C ARG A 99 13.55 19.81 -6.24
N GLY A 100 14.14 18.84 -5.53
CA GLY A 100 15.48 18.90 -4.95
C GLY A 100 15.57 19.76 -3.68
N GLU A 101 16.71 20.42 -3.46
CA GLU A 101 17.11 21.12 -2.21
C GLU A 101 16.10 22.15 -1.64
N TYR A 102 15.03 22.48 -2.36
CA TYR A 102 14.08 23.54 -2.01
C TYR A 102 13.15 23.20 -0.83
N LEU A 103 12.93 21.92 -0.49
CA LEU A 103 11.92 21.51 0.51
C LEU A 103 12.41 20.59 1.64
N ASP A 104 13.72 20.36 1.75
CA ASP A 104 14.26 19.32 2.61
C ASP A 104 14.47 19.69 4.09
N GLN A 105 13.93 20.83 4.57
CA GLN A 105 14.14 21.27 5.95
C GLN A 105 12.95 20.92 6.84
N VAL A 106 13.18 20.09 7.86
CA VAL A 106 12.22 19.84 8.94
C VAL A 106 12.77 20.39 10.25
N MET A 107 11.91 21.00 11.05
CA MET A 107 12.25 21.42 12.41
C MET A 107 12.06 20.24 13.36
N VAL A 108 13.14 19.76 13.98
CA VAL A 108 13.09 18.73 15.03
C VAL A 108 13.71 19.34 16.28
N ASP A 109 12.94 19.43 17.37
CA ASP A 109 13.38 20.01 18.66
C ASP A 109 14.00 21.43 18.57
N GLY A 110 13.57 22.23 17.59
CA GLY A 110 14.09 23.59 17.39
C GLY A 110 15.36 23.67 16.54
N GLU A 111 15.90 22.54 16.11
CA GLU A 111 17.01 22.44 15.16
C GLU A 111 16.48 22.18 13.74
N LYS A 112 17.12 22.83 12.75
CA LYS A 112 16.85 22.58 11.34
C LYS A 112 17.59 21.33 10.90
N VAL A 113 16.86 20.28 10.54
CA VAL A 113 17.41 19.06 9.96
C VAL A 113 17.10 19.06 8.47
N THR A 114 18.15 18.94 7.65
CA THR A 114 18.02 18.79 6.19
C THR A 114 17.99 17.31 5.82
N PHE A 115 16.98 16.87 5.07
CA PHE A 115 16.87 15.51 4.55
C PHE A 115 17.44 15.44 3.14
N PRO A 116 18.55 14.72 2.91
CA PRO A 116 19.22 14.75 1.62
C PRO A 116 18.54 13.92 0.51
N LEU A 117 17.32 13.43 0.77
CA LEU A 117 16.67 12.39 -0.03
C LEU A 117 15.98 12.99 -1.26
N ASN A 118 16.50 12.62 -2.42
CA ASN A 118 15.93 12.96 -3.71
C ASN A 118 15.06 11.79 -4.22
N GLN A 119 13.74 11.95 -4.12
CA GLN A 119 12.81 10.88 -4.45
C GLN A 119 11.44 11.37 -4.93
N GLU A 120 10.93 10.78 -6.00
CA GLU A 120 9.52 10.85 -6.38
C GLU A 120 8.81 9.51 -6.20
N THR A 121 7.51 9.54 -5.89
CA THR A 121 6.74 8.33 -5.64
C THR A 121 5.34 8.43 -6.20
N VAL A 122 4.93 7.42 -6.97
CA VAL A 122 3.59 7.28 -7.54
C VAL A 122 2.93 6.01 -7.03
N THR A 123 1.70 6.14 -6.57
CA THR A 123 0.84 5.02 -6.18
C THR A 123 -0.19 4.71 -7.25
N VAL A 124 -0.41 3.42 -7.51
CA VAL A 124 -1.56 2.91 -8.27
C VAL A 124 -2.62 2.40 -7.28
N ARG A 125 -3.79 3.05 -7.24
CA ARG A 125 -4.87 2.85 -6.26
C ARG A 125 -5.94 1.85 -6.71
N GLY A 126 -5.53 0.74 -7.30
CA GLY A 126 -6.45 -0.31 -7.76
C GLY A 126 -5.86 -1.15 -8.90
N ILE A 127 -6.47 -2.30 -9.15
CA ILE A 127 -6.09 -3.18 -10.25
C ILE A 127 -6.84 -2.73 -11.51
N VAL A 128 -6.11 -2.14 -12.46
CA VAL A 128 -6.61 -1.87 -13.81
C VAL A 128 -5.83 -2.73 -14.79
N PRO A 129 -6.49 -3.65 -15.51
CA PRO A 129 -5.80 -4.48 -16.49
C PRO A 129 -5.27 -3.66 -17.66
N GLY A 130 -4.10 -4.04 -18.14
CA GLY A 130 -3.45 -3.46 -19.32
C GLY A 130 -2.05 -2.95 -19.02
N GLU A 131 -1.53 -2.14 -19.93
CA GLU A 131 -0.15 -1.68 -19.90
C GLU A 131 0.00 -0.34 -19.16
N TYR A 132 0.94 -0.31 -18.22
CA TYR A 132 1.41 0.90 -17.56
C TYR A 132 2.77 1.28 -18.12
N THR A 133 3.07 2.58 -18.15
CA THR A 133 4.36 3.10 -18.61
C THR A 133 4.93 4.04 -17.57
N VAL A 134 6.19 3.84 -17.19
CA VAL A 134 6.93 4.68 -16.25
C VAL A 134 8.11 5.29 -16.99
N ASN A 135 8.12 6.61 -17.07
CA ASN A 135 9.20 7.39 -17.62
C ASN A 135 9.84 8.25 -16.55
N VAL A 136 11.13 8.51 -16.75
CA VAL A 136 11.91 9.48 -15.98
C VAL A 136 12.41 10.56 -16.93
N TYR A 137 12.42 11.79 -16.46
CA TYR A 137 12.69 12.98 -17.26
C TYR A 137 13.60 13.95 -16.52
N ALA A 138 14.69 14.39 -17.16
CA ALA A 138 15.59 15.37 -16.57
C ALA A 138 15.04 16.79 -16.78
N PHE A 139 14.35 17.33 -15.78
CA PHE A 139 13.80 18.69 -15.82
C PHE A 139 14.90 19.76 -15.72
N LEU A 140 15.82 19.60 -14.77
CA LEU A 140 17.03 20.42 -14.64
C LEU A 140 18.25 19.51 -14.42
N ASN A 141 19.38 19.89 -15.02
CA ASN A 141 20.67 19.24 -14.80
C ASN A 141 21.75 20.32 -14.58
N PRO A 142 21.75 21.02 -13.42
CA PRO A 142 22.78 22.00 -13.10
C PRO A 142 24.15 21.38 -12.88
N SER A 143 24.23 20.09 -12.51
CA SER A 143 25.49 19.40 -12.30
C SER A 143 26.30 19.25 -13.60
N GLY A 144 25.63 19.23 -14.75
CA GLY A 144 26.23 19.00 -16.07
C GLY A 144 26.72 17.55 -16.26
N MET A 145 26.39 16.66 -15.34
CA MET A 145 26.83 15.27 -15.33
C MET A 145 25.65 14.33 -15.64
N PRO A 146 25.90 13.13 -16.17
CA PRO A 146 24.84 12.13 -16.29
C PRO A 146 24.25 11.77 -14.92
N ILE A 147 22.94 11.91 -14.77
CA ILE A 147 22.19 11.67 -13.53
C ILE A 147 21.84 10.18 -13.48
N PRO A 148 22.38 9.39 -12.53
CA PRO A 148 21.95 8.02 -12.33
C PRO A 148 20.61 8.01 -11.61
N VAL A 149 19.56 7.54 -12.28
CA VAL A 149 18.19 7.46 -11.75
C VAL A 149 17.86 5.99 -11.54
N SER A 150 17.37 5.63 -10.35
CA SER A 150 16.90 4.29 -10.02
C SER A 150 15.38 4.28 -10.02
N VAL A 151 14.79 3.30 -10.69
CA VAL A 151 13.34 3.09 -10.73
C VAL A 151 13.02 1.74 -10.11
N LYS A 152 12.17 1.77 -9.09
CA LYS A 152 11.65 0.58 -8.39
C LYS A 152 10.15 0.52 -8.55
N VAL A 153 9.63 -0.65 -8.91
CA VAL A 153 8.19 -0.89 -8.92
C VAL A 153 7.86 -2.09 -8.02
N GLU A 154 6.94 -1.89 -7.09
CA GLU A 154 6.58 -2.85 -6.06
C GLU A 154 5.06 -3.10 -6.11
N LYS A 155 4.67 -4.37 -6.19
CA LYS A 155 3.30 -4.81 -5.93
C LYS A 155 3.12 -4.96 -4.42
N LEU A 156 2.06 -4.40 -3.85
CA LEU A 156 1.87 -4.32 -2.39
C LEU A 156 0.94 -5.41 -1.83
N ASN A 157 -0.09 -5.81 -2.58
CA ASN A 157 -1.06 -6.83 -2.15
C ASN A 157 -0.96 -8.09 -3.02
N PRO A 158 -1.19 -9.29 -2.47
CA PRO A 158 -1.42 -9.59 -1.05
C PRO A 158 -0.15 -9.50 -0.19
N THR A 159 1.03 -9.46 -0.82
CA THR A 159 2.33 -9.33 -0.16
C THR A 159 3.23 -8.44 -1.00
N VAL A 160 4.11 -7.68 -0.34
CA VAL A 160 5.07 -6.82 -1.03
C VAL A 160 6.02 -7.64 -1.90
N LYS A 161 6.06 -7.36 -3.20
CA LYS A 161 6.93 -7.99 -4.19
C LYS A 161 7.53 -6.92 -5.12
N VAL A 162 8.85 -6.87 -5.20
CA VAL A 162 9.55 -6.07 -6.20
C VAL A 162 9.32 -6.70 -7.56
N ILE A 163 8.67 -5.99 -8.47
CA ILE A 163 8.43 -6.45 -9.85
C ILE A 163 9.53 -5.97 -10.79
N TYR A 164 10.16 -4.84 -10.46
CA TYR A 164 11.21 -4.22 -11.26
C TYR A 164 12.10 -3.34 -10.39
N TYR A 165 13.40 -3.38 -10.69
CA TYR A 165 14.38 -2.50 -10.09
C TYR A 165 15.58 -2.36 -11.03
N GLU A 166 15.75 -1.19 -11.63
CA GLU A 166 16.87 -0.90 -12.52
C GLU A 166 17.31 0.55 -12.38
N SER A 167 18.58 0.81 -12.72
CA SER A 167 19.14 2.15 -12.77
C SER A 167 19.54 2.52 -14.19
N MET A 168 19.21 3.74 -14.59
CA MET A 168 19.53 4.32 -15.90
C MET A 168 20.11 5.71 -15.76
N LYS A 169 20.66 6.25 -16.85
CA LYS A 169 21.32 7.55 -16.84
C LYS A 169 20.59 8.54 -17.72
N LEU A 170 20.21 9.67 -17.14
CA LEU A 170 19.75 10.85 -17.89
C LEU A 170 20.94 11.76 -18.17
N THR A 171 21.14 12.10 -19.44
CA THR A 171 22.41 12.64 -19.93
C THR A 171 22.40 14.13 -20.22
N TYR A 172 21.23 14.72 -20.42
CA TYR A 172 21.05 16.14 -20.71
C TYR A 172 19.67 16.61 -20.26
N VAL A 173 19.48 17.94 -20.15
CA VAL A 173 18.17 18.54 -19.85
C VAL A 173 17.16 18.18 -20.94
N GLY A 174 16.03 17.63 -20.54
CA GLY A 174 15.01 17.14 -21.46
C GLY A 174 15.21 15.69 -21.92
N ASP A 175 16.23 14.98 -21.42
CA ASP A 175 16.38 13.53 -21.67
C ASP A 175 15.24 12.79 -20.96
N GLU A 176 14.35 12.20 -21.77
CA GLU A 176 13.25 11.34 -21.32
C GLU A 176 13.59 9.89 -21.62
N ARG A 177 13.46 9.02 -20.63
CA ARG A 177 13.64 7.58 -20.82
C ARG A 177 12.49 6.79 -20.23
N THR A 178 12.02 5.81 -20.99
CA THR A 178 11.11 4.80 -20.48
C THR A 178 11.88 3.83 -19.60
N ALA A 179 11.59 3.88 -18.30
CA ALA A 179 12.18 3.00 -17.33
C ALA A 179 11.61 1.59 -17.43
N ILE A 180 10.28 1.49 -17.52
CA ILE A 180 9.58 0.21 -17.67
C ILE A 180 8.19 0.43 -18.27
N ARG A 181 7.78 -0.55 -19.07
CA ARG A 181 6.39 -0.81 -19.41
C ARG A 181 6.02 -2.17 -18.84
N PHE A 182 4.96 -2.22 -18.06
CA PHE A 182 4.50 -3.46 -17.46
C PHE A 182 3.01 -3.66 -17.73
N SER A 183 2.63 -4.88 -18.08
CA SER A 183 1.23 -5.26 -18.24
C SER A 183 0.74 -5.99 -17.01
N MET A 184 -0.46 -5.65 -16.57
CA MET A 184 -1.14 -6.29 -15.43
C MET A 184 -2.46 -6.90 -15.90
N ASP A 185 -2.83 -8.08 -15.37
CA ASP A 185 -4.14 -8.69 -15.62
C ASP A 185 -5.21 -8.27 -14.60
N ALA A 186 -6.41 -8.86 -14.70
CA ALA A 186 -7.54 -8.59 -13.81
C ALA A 186 -7.35 -9.12 -12.38
N ASP A 187 -6.42 -10.04 -12.17
CA ASP A 187 -6.07 -10.56 -10.86
C ASP A 187 -4.89 -9.77 -10.23
N GLY A 188 -4.40 -8.75 -10.94
CA GLY A 188 -3.28 -7.91 -10.52
C GLY A 188 -1.92 -8.56 -10.73
N GLU A 189 -1.82 -9.65 -11.49
CA GLU A 189 -0.56 -10.30 -11.80
C GLU A 189 0.13 -9.62 -13.00
N ILE A 190 1.46 -9.52 -12.92
CA ILE A 190 2.27 -8.93 -13.98
C ILE A 190 2.45 -9.99 -15.08
N THR A 191 2.01 -9.65 -16.29
CA THR A 191 1.95 -10.57 -17.44
C THR A 191 3.02 -10.30 -18.50
N ASP A 192 3.50 -9.07 -18.61
CA ASP A 192 4.56 -8.68 -19.54
C ASP A 192 5.40 -7.54 -18.99
N LEU A 193 6.69 -7.50 -19.34
CA LEU A 193 7.63 -6.43 -19.02
C LEU A 193 8.46 -6.09 -20.26
N ASN A 194 8.54 -4.80 -20.59
CA ASN A 194 9.43 -4.32 -21.64
C ASN A 194 9.93 -2.90 -21.34
N THR A 195 10.90 -2.43 -22.13
CA THR A 195 11.54 -1.10 -21.98
C THR A 195 11.48 -0.30 -23.26
N MET A 196 10.47 -0.57 -24.11
CA MET A 196 10.33 0.13 -25.39
C MET A 196 9.99 1.60 -25.15
N GLN A 197 10.85 2.49 -25.63
CA GLN A 197 10.67 3.93 -25.48
C GLN A 197 9.30 4.40 -25.98
N ASP A 198 8.59 5.14 -25.13
CA ASP A 198 7.35 5.85 -25.44
C ASP A 198 7.40 7.21 -24.74
N SER A 199 7.11 8.31 -25.43
CA SER A 199 7.22 9.66 -24.85
C SER A 199 5.91 10.09 -24.20
N LEU A 200 5.91 10.14 -22.87
CA LEU A 200 4.79 10.67 -22.10
C LEU A 200 4.82 12.20 -22.04
N VAL A 201 6.02 12.81 -22.14
CA VAL A 201 6.18 14.26 -22.24
C VAL A 201 5.48 14.80 -23.49
N ASP A 202 5.65 14.14 -24.64
CA ASP A 202 4.96 14.53 -25.86
C ASP A 202 3.45 14.29 -25.74
N ALA A 203 3.03 13.19 -25.10
CA ALA A 203 1.62 12.89 -24.89
C ALA A 203 0.88 13.96 -24.07
N VAL A 204 1.51 14.51 -23.03
CA VAL A 204 0.90 15.59 -22.22
C VAL A 204 0.99 16.98 -22.87
N ARG A 205 1.95 17.19 -23.79
CA ARG A 205 2.11 18.45 -24.53
C ARG A 205 1.31 18.51 -25.82
N ALA A 206 0.88 17.36 -26.35
CA ALA A 206 0.07 17.30 -27.56
C ALA A 206 -1.30 18.00 -27.36
N PRO A 207 -1.78 18.77 -28.35
CA PRO A 207 -3.11 19.36 -28.29
C PRO A 207 -4.15 18.24 -28.26
N LYS A 208 -5.11 18.32 -27.31
CA LYS A 208 -6.27 17.43 -27.30
C LYS A 208 -7.05 17.65 -28.61
N LYS A 209 -7.18 16.58 -29.40
CA LYS A 209 -8.03 16.57 -30.60
C LYS A 209 -9.50 16.68 -30.23
#